data_AF-A0A533HXV1-F1
#
_entry.id   AF-A0A533HXV1-F1
#
_cell.length_a   1.000
_cell.length_b   1.000
_cell.length_c   1.000
_cell.angle_alpha   90.00
_cell.angle_beta   90.00
_cell.angle_gamma   90.00
#
_symmetry.space_group_name_H-M   'P 1'
#
loop_
_entity.id
_entity.type
_entity.pdbx_description
1 polymer ?
#
loop_
_entity_poly.entity_id
_entity_poly.type
_entity_poly.pdbx_seq_one_letter_code
_entity_poly.pdbx_strand_id
1 'polypeptide(L)'
;MVKIKANGNEIALLTSDTDYISLTDIAKYKDSENPADIIKNWLRNRNTLEFLGAWEKMNNLDFKLVEFDQFRNEAGLNSFVMSPKKWIETTNAVGIKSTAGRYGGTYAHSDIAFEFASWISPEFKLYIIQDYQRLKQEESYKNKLEWQTNRYISKLNYTIHTDAIKNNLITPTLTTTQIRHKYASEADILNMALYGMTAKEFKNKYPEKEGNLRDNSTIEQLMIMNNLQILNADMLKSGVSSEIRLQKLNEIAIEQQNILIKNNQKALQELKKLK
;
A
#
# COMPACT_ATOMS: atom_id res chain seq x y z
N MET A 1 -10.05 4.65 11.56
CA MET A 1 -9.90 3.22 11.90
C MET A 1 -10.80 2.44 10.96
N VAL A 2 -10.25 1.52 10.17
CA VAL A 2 -11.07 0.66 9.29
C VAL A 2 -11.74 -0.38 10.17
N LYS A 3 -13.02 -0.64 9.94
CA LYS A 3 -13.84 -1.54 10.75
C LYS A 3 -14.61 -2.49 9.85
N ILE A 4 -14.69 -3.73 10.27
CA ILE A 4 -15.58 -4.76 9.72
C ILE A 4 -16.92 -4.64 10.43
N LYS A 5 -18.02 -4.69 9.69
CA LYS A 5 -19.38 -4.77 10.23
C LYS A 5 -19.88 -6.20 10.11
N ALA A 6 -20.00 -6.90 11.24
CA ALA A 6 -20.49 -8.27 11.31
C ALA A 6 -21.75 -8.35 12.18
N ASN A 7 -22.90 -8.60 11.56
CA ASN A 7 -24.19 -8.72 12.26
C ASN A 7 -24.47 -7.58 13.26
N GLY A 8 -24.30 -6.32 12.83
CA GLY A 8 -24.48 -5.14 13.68
C GLY A 8 -23.31 -4.81 14.62
N ASN A 9 -22.29 -5.68 14.71
CA ASN A 9 -21.09 -5.45 15.53
C ASN A 9 -19.98 -4.82 14.69
N GLU A 10 -19.22 -3.91 15.31
CA GLU A 10 -18.05 -3.29 14.70
C GLU A 10 -16.76 -3.95 15.23
N ILE A 11 -15.99 -4.54 14.32
CA ILE A 11 -14.71 -5.19 14.64
C ILE A 11 -13.59 -4.34 14.04
N ALA A 12 -12.66 -3.88 14.87
CA ALA A 12 -11.55 -3.06 14.40
C ALA A 12 -10.53 -3.87 13.60
N LEU A 13 -10.02 -3.27 12.52
CA LEU A 13 -8.76 -3.67 11.90
C LEU A 13 -7.61 -2.87 12.51
N LEU A 14 -6.45 -3.48 12.61
CA LEU A 14 -5.24 -2.80 13.05
C LEU A 14 -4.85 -1.73 12.03
N THR A 15 -4.78 -0.48 12.44
CA THR A 15 -4.59 0.67 11.53
C THR A 15 -3.26 0.59 10.75
N SER A 16 -2.21 0.05 11.37
CA SER A 16 -0.90 -0.09 10.73
C SER A 16 -0.81 -1.26 9.76
N ASP A 17 -1.74 -2.21 9.84
CA ASP A 17 -1.69 -3.48 9.12
C ASP A 17 -3.11 -4.06 9.02
N THR A 18 -3.79 -3.77 7.91
CA THR A 18 -5.22 -4.08 7.72
C THR A 18 -5.49 -5.58 7.59
N ASP A 19 -4.46 -6.41 7.57
CA ASP A 19 -4.58 -7.87 7.62
C ASP A 19 -4.78 -8.41 9.04
N TYR A 20 -4.65 -7.55 10.06
CA TYR A 20 -4.87 -7.93 11.46
C TYR A 20 -6.24 -7.47 11.95
N ILE A 21 -7.02 -8.43 12.44
CA ILE A 21 -8.38 -8.24 12.94
C ILE A 21 -8.38 -8.34 14.46
N SER A 22 -9.14 -7.47 15.13
CA SER A 22 -9.30 -7.45 16.59
C SER A 22 -10.00 -8.71 17.10
N LEU A 23 -9.24 -9.64 17.69
CA LEU A 23 -9.81 -10.78 18.41
C LEU A 23 -10.62 -10.32 19.62
N THR A 24 -10.21 -9.23 20.27
CA THR A 24 -10.94 -8.66 21.40
C THR A 24 -12.35 -8.22 21.02
N ASP A 25 -12.52 -7.59 19.85
CA ASP A 25 -13.86 -7.18 19.41
C ASP A 25 -14.70 -8.37 18.94
N ILE A 26 -14.09 -9.38 18.32
CA ILE A 26 -14.78 -10.64 18.01
C ILE A 26 -15.22 -11.33 19.31
N ALA A 27 -14.39 -11.35 20.36
CA ALA A 27 -14.72 -11.96 21.64
C ALA A 27 -15.87 -11.25 22.36
N LYS A 28 -15.98 -9.91 22.23
CA LYS A 28 -17.10 -9.13 22.80
C LYS A 28 -18.47 -9.55 22.26
N TYR A 29 -18.54 -10.14 21.07
CA TYR A 29 -19.77 -10.73 20.55
C TYR A 29 -20.30 -11.85 21.47
N LYS A 30 -19.40 -12.58 22.13
CA LYS A 30 -19.75 -13.67 23.06
C LYS A 30 -19.88 -13.19 24.50
N ASP A 31 -18.92 -12.39 24.97
CA ASP A 31 -18.89 -11.82 26.31
C ASP A 31 -18.18 -10.45 26.27
N SER A 32 -18.97 -9.39 26.45
CA SER A 32 -18.47 -8.02 26.44
C SER A 32 -17.72 -7.62 27.71
N GLU A 33 -17.97 -8.29 28.83
CA GLU A 33 -17.36 -7.97 30.12
C GLU A 33 -15.95 -8.60 30.22
N ASN A 34 -15.80 -9.85 29.76
CA ASN A 34 -14.54 -10.59 29.90
C ASN A 34 -13.98 -11.16 28.56
N PRO A 35 -13.80 -10.34 27.51
CA PRO A 35 -13.35 -10.80 26.20
C PRO A 35 -11.95 -11.45 26.23
N ALA A 36 -11.09 -11.03 27.16
CA ALA A 36 -9.76 -11.60 27.32
C ALA A 36 -9.79 -13.07 27.74
N ASP A 37 -10.78 -13.48 28.53
CA ASP A 37 -10.90 -14.86 29.01
C ASP A 37 -11.43 -15.79 27.92
N ILE A 38 -12.28 -15.28 27.02
CA ILE A 38 -12.69 -16.00 25.80
C ILE A 38 -11.47 -16.36 24.94
N ILE A 39 -10.56 -15.41 24.74
CA ILE A 39 -9.33 -15.63 23.96
C ILE A 39 -8.40 -16.64 24.66
N LYS A 40 -8.23 -16.54 25.99
CA LYS A 40 -7.46 -17.53 26.76
C LYS A 40 -8.06 -18.92 26.64
N ASN A 41 -9.38 -19.05 26.75
CA ASN A 41 -10.08 -20.33 26.63
C ASN A 41 -9.87 -20.96 25.25
N TRP A 42 -9.89 -20.15 24.19
CA TRP A 42 -9.59 -20.63 22.84
C TRP A 42 -8.15 -21.15 22.71
N LEU A 43 -7.17 -20.44 23.27
CA LEU A 43 -5.76 -20.84 23.24
C LEU A 43 -5.42 -22.07 24.11
N ARG A 44 -6.33 -22.51 25.00
CA ARG A 44 -6.15 -23.77 25.75
C ARG A 44 -6.41 -25.01 24.90
N ASN A 45 -7.11 -24.86 23.78
CA ASN A 45 -7.46 -25.98 22.92
C ASN A 45 -6.26 -26.45 22.11
N ARG A 46 -5.98 -27.77 22.14
CA ARG A 46 -4.89 -28.38 21.38
C ARG A 46 -5.03 -28.16 19.87
N ASN A 47 -6.22 -28.29 19.30
CA ASN A 47 -6.45 -28.07 17.87
C ASN A 47 -6.17 -26.62 17.48
N THR A 48 -6.51 -25.67 18.35
CA THR A 48 -6.17 -24.26 18.15
C THR A 48 -4.66 -24.08 18.10
N LEU A 49 -3.90 -24.65 19.05
CA LEU A 49 -2.44 -24.53 19.03
C LEU A 49 -1.80 -25.20 17.82
N GLU A 50 -2.29 -26.37 17.39
CA GLU A 50 -1.83 -27.03 16.16
C GLU A 50 -2.04 -26.13 14.94
N PHE A 51 -3.23 -25.51 14.83
CA PHE A 51 -3.54 -24.58 13.76
C PHE A 51 -2.62 -23.35 13.80
N LEU A 52 -2.45 -22.72 14.97
CA LEU A 52 -1.56 -21.57 15.13
C LEU A 52 -0.11 -21.94 14.80
N GLY A 53 0.39 -23.06 15.31
CA GLY A 53 1.74 -23.53 15.04
C GLY A 53 1.96 -23.87 13.56
N ALA A 54 0.96 -24.41 12.86
CA ALA A 54 1.03 -24.63 11.42
C ALA A 54 1.09 -23.30 10.64
N TRP A 55 0.26 -22.33 11.02
CA TRP A 55 0.26 -21.01 10.40
C TRP A 55 1.62 -20.31 10.61
N GLU A 56 2.17 -20.35 11.83
CA GLU A 56 3.48 -19.75 12.14
C GLU A 56 4.60 -20.44 11.35
N LYS A 57 4.63 -21.78 11.28
CA LYS A 57 5.62 -22.52 10.46
C LYS A 57 5.65 -22.08 8.99
N MET A 58 4.50 -21.71 8.44
CA MET A 58 4.39 -21.31 7.04
C MET A 58 4.77 -19.84 6.81
N ASN A 59 4.60 -18.98 7.83
CA ASN A 59 4.64 -17.53 7.65
C ASN A 59 5.68 -16.82 8.52
N ASN A 60 6.37 -17.53 9.41
CA ASN A 60 7.30 -16.97 10.39
C ASN A 60 8.59 -17.79 10.46
N LEU A 61 9.67 -17.23 9.91
CA LEU A 61 11.00 -17.86 9.90
C LEU A 61 11.64 -17.93 11.29
N ASP A 62 11.25 -17.05 12.21
CA ASP A 62 11.83 -16.94 13.56
C ASP A 62 11.01 -17.71 14.61
N PHE A 63 10.04 -18.53 14.17
CA PHE A 63 9.16 -19.29 15.06
C PHE A 63 9.91 -20.39 15.81
N LYS A 64 9.75 -20.40 17.14
CA LYS A 64 10.47 -21.33 18.02
C LYS A 64 9.72 -22.65 18.18
N LEU A 65 10.12 -23.64 17.39
CA LEU A 65 9.49 -24.95 17.28
C LEU A 65 9.54 -25.78 18.57
N VAL A 66 10.64 -25.71 19.32
CA VAL A 66 10.85 -26.53 20.52
C VAL A 66 9.90 -26.10 21.64
N GLU A 67 9.78 -24.80 21.85
CA GLU A 67 8.87 -24.17 22.80
C GLU A 67 7.41 -24.41 22.41
N PHE A 68 7.11 -24.35 21.11
CA PHE A 68 5.80 -24.73 20.59
C PHE A 68 5.46 -26.20 20.91
N ASP A 69 6.39 -27.13 20.69
CA ASP A 69 6.17 -28.55 20.96
C ASP A 69 5.88 -28.83 22.44
N GLN A 70 6.49 -28.08 23.36
CA GLN A 70 6.14 -28.15 24.79
C GLN A 70 4.69 -27.75 25.03
N PHE A 71 4.26 -26.60 24.51
CA PHE A 71 2.87 -26.15 24.65
C PHE A 71 1.87 -27.11 24.04
N ARG A 72 2.19 -27.69 22.87
CA ARG A 72 1.37 -28.68 22.19
C ARG A 72 1.19 -29.96 23.02
N ASN A 73 2.23 -30.39 23.73
CA ASN A 73 2.18 -31.58 24.59
C ASN A 73 1.40 -31.34 25.89
N GLU A 74 1.50 -30.14 26.47
CA GLU A 74 0.76 -29.76 27.68
C GLU A 74 -0.71 -29.42 27.41
N ALA A 75 -1.05 -29.06 26.17
CA ALA A 75 -2.40 -28.67 25.78
C ALA A 75 -3.43 -29.79 26.02
N GLY A 76 -4.55 -29.42 26.61
CA GLY A 76 -5.61 -30.35 27.03
C GLY A 76 -5.52 -30.79 28.49
N LEU A 77 -4.42 -30.51 29.20
CA LEU A 77 -4.38 -30.66 30.66
C LEU A 77 -5.26 -29.60 31.33
N ASN A 78 -5.94 -29.97 32.42
CA ASN A 78 -6.76 -29.03 33.18
C ASN A 78 -5.93 -27.86 33.74
N SER A 79 -4.67 -28.10 34.07
CA SER A 79 -3.71 -27.11 34.54
C SER A 79 -3.14 -26.22 33.44
N PHE A 80 -3.35 -26.56 32.16
CA PHE A 80 -2.77 -25.81 31.05
C PHE A 80 -3.45 -24.45 30.90
N VAL A 81 -2.63 -23.40 30.95
CA VAL A 81 -3.04 -22.01 30.76
C VAL A 81 -2.15 -21.36 29.71
N MET A 82 -2.79 -20.78 28.71
CA MET A 82 -2.14 -20.04 27.62
C MET A 82 -2.78 -18.67 27.48
N SER A 83 -1.94 -17.63 27.42
CA SER A 83 -2.36 -16.27 27.10
C SER A 83 -1.71 -15.84 25.78
N PRO A 84 -2.31 -14.89 25.05
CA PRO A 84 -1.69 -14.35 23.83
C PRO A 84 -0.26 -13.87 24.08
N LYS A 85 -0.03 -13.18 25.19
CA LYS A 85 1.29 -12.67 25.57
C LYS A 85 2.30 -13.81 25.80
N LYS A 86 1.93 -14.85 26.54
CA LYS A 86 2.80 -16.03 26.78
C LYS A 86 3.13 -16.74 25.48
N TRP A 87 2.14 -16.92 24.59
CA TRP A 87 2.32 -17.52 23.27
C TRP A 87 3.36 -16.73 22.45
N ILE A 88 3.15 -15.42 22.29
CA ILE A 88 4.02 -14.52 21.52
C ILE A 88 5.45 -14.53 22.06
N GLU A 89 5.64 -14.26 23.36
CA GLU A 89 6.96 -14.08 23.96
C GLU A 89 7.78 -15.38 23.99
N THR A 90 7.11 -16.52 24.15
CA THR A 90 7.80 -17.81 24.27
C THR A 90 8.10 -18.43 22.90
N THR A 91 7.23 -18.22 21.91
CA THR A 91 7.38 -18.86 20.58
C THR A 91 7.87 -17.93 19.48
N ASN A 92 8.04 -16.63 19.76
CA ASN A 92 8.23 -15.58 18.74
C ASN A 92 7.10 -15.52 17.70
N ALA A 93 5.88 -15.90 18.07
CA ALA A 93 4.74 -15.87 17.16
C ALA A 93 4.45 -14.45 16.66
N VAL A 94 4.18 -14.32 15.36
CA VAL A 94 3.86 -13.02 14.72
C VAL A 94 2.39 -12.91 14.32
N GLY A 95 1.71 -14.05 14.17
CA GLY A 95 0.32 -14.13 13.73
C GLY A 95 -0.68 -13.59 14.75
N ILE A 96 -0.30 -13.47 16.02
CA ILE A 96 -1.06 -12.79 17.07
C ILE A 96 -0.24 -11.62 17.59
N LYS A 97 -0.86 -10.44 17.70
CA LYS A 97 -0.29 -9.22 18.27
C LYS A 97 -1.10 -8.82 19.49
N SER A 98 -0.44 -8.52 20.61
CA SER A 98 -1.11 -8.09 21.84
C SER A 98 -0.49 -6.80 22.35
N THR A 99 -1.29 -5.73 22.43
CA THR A 99 -0.85 -4.42 22.92
C THR A 99 -1.64 -4.02 24.17
N ALA A 100 -0.96 -3.37 25.12
CA ALA A 100 -1.59 -2.81 26.31
C ALA A 100 -1.96 -1.33 26.09
N GLY A 101 -2.96 -0.83 26.83
CA GLY A 101 -3.34 0.59 26.86
C GLY A 101 -4.77 0.88 26.42
N ARG A 102 -5.13 2.17 26.34
CA ARG A 102 -6.50 2.66 26.06
C ARG A 102 -7.06 2.22 24.69
N TYR A 103 -6.17 1.95 23.73
CA TYR A 103 -6.50 1.37 22.41
C TYR A 103 -5.83 0.00 22.21
N GLY A 104 -5.41 -0.61 23.31
CA GLY A 104 -4.81 -1.94 23.34
C GLY A 104 -5.86 -3.02 23.09
N GLY A 105 -5.38 -4.21 22.78
CA GLY A 105 -6.20 -5.36 22.46
C GLY A 105 -5.35 -6.49 21.90
N THR A 106 -6.00 -7.64 21.68
CA THR A 106 -5.41 -8.75 20.96
C THR A 106 -5.92 -8.73 19.53
N TYR A 107 -5.00 -8.71 18.58
CA TYR A 107 -5.24 -8.76 17.16
C TYR A 107 -4.60 -10.02 16.59
N ALA A 108 -5.14 -10.57 15.52
CA ALA A 108 -4.50 -11.65 14.80
C ALA A 108 -4.65 -11.48 13.30
N HIS A 109 -3.73 -12.10 12.56
CA HIS A 109 -3.83 -12.19 11.11
C HIS A 109 -5.22 -12.72 10.69
N SER A 110 -5.72 -12.29 9.55
CA SER A 110 -7.08 -12.57 9.07
C SER A 110 -7.43 -14.06 9.09
N ASP A 111 -6.54 -14.94 8.63
CA ASP A 111 -6.73 -16.40 8.69
C ASP A 111 -6.96 -16.91 10.13
N ILE A 112 -6.15 -16.42 11.07
CA ILE A 112 -6.22 -16.77 12.49
C ILE A 112 -7.49 -16.21 13.12
N ALA A 113 -7.84 -14.98 12.78
CA ALA A 113 -9.07 -14.35 13.25
C ALA A 113 -10.33 -15.04 12.71
N PHE A 114 -10.31 -15.54 11.47
CA PHE A 114 -11.41 -16.35 10.92
C PHE A 114 -11.54 -17.69 11.63
N GLU A 115 -10.42 -18.31 12.03
CA GLU A 115 -10.47 -19.54 12.83
C GLU A 115 -11.02 -19.27 14.23
N PHE A 116 -10.61 -18.17 14.88
CA PHE A 116 -11.19 -17.76 16.16
C PHE A 116 -12.70 -17.48 16.05
N ALA A 117 -13.13 -16.77 15.00
CA ALA A 117 -14.53 -16.54 14.73
C ALA A 117 -15.30 -17.86 14.50
N SER A 118 -14.69 -18.82 13.82
CA SER A 118 -15.23 -20.17 13.62
C SER A 118 -15.50 -20.87 14.95
N TRP A 119 -14.56 -20.76 15.89
CA TRP A 119 -14.67 -21.34 17.21
C TRP A 119 -15.76 -20.67 18.06
N ILE A 120 -15.97 -19.36 17.89
CA ILE A 120 -17.06 -18.61 18.56
C ILE A 120 -18.43 -18.96 17.98
N SER A 121 -18.58 -18.82 16.65
CA SER A 121 -19.84 -19.05 15.94
C SER A 121 -19.60 -19.20 14.44
N PRO A 122 -19.98 -20.34 13.82
CA PRO A 122 -19.90 -20.52 12.37
C PRO A 122 -20.66 -19.45 11.59
N GLU A 123 -21.80 -18.97 12.11
CA GLU A 123 -22.57 -17.90 11.49
C GLU A 123 -21.80 -16.57 11.54
N PHE A 124 -21.25 -16.23 12.70
CA PHE A 124 -20.51 -14.98 12.87
C PHE A 124 -19.26 -14.91 11.99
N LYS A 125 -18.58 -16.05 11.81
CA LYS A 125 -17.47 -16.20 10.87
C LYS A 125 -17.86 -15.79 9.45
N LEU A 126 -19.04 -16.20 8.95
CA LEU A 126 -19.48 -15.86 7.59
C LEU A 126 -19.66 -14.35 7.41
N TYR A 127 -20.24 -13.66 8.40
CA TYR A 127 -20.37 -12.21 8.35
C TYR A 127 -19.00 -11.50 8.32
N ILE A 128 -18.04 -11.96 9.13
CA ILE A 128 -16.69 -11.38 9.14
C ILE A 128 -15.98 -11.61 7.80
N ILE A 129 -16.05 -12.83 7.26
CA ILE A 129 -15.43 -13.17 5.97
C ILE A 129 -16.01 -12.29 4.86
N GLN A 130 -17.34 -12.20 4.78
CA GLN A 130 -18.02 -11.44 3.72
C GLN A 130 -17.61 -9.97 3.76
N ASP A 131 -17.60 -9.36 4.95
CA ASP A 131 -17.32 -7.94 5.06
C ASP A 131 -15.82 -7.62 4.94
N TYR A 132 -14.92 -8.50 5.41
CA TYR A 132 -13.48 -8.40 5.13
C TYR A 132 -13.18 -8.50 3.63
N GLN A 133 -13.80 -9.45 2.92
CA GLN A 133 -13.64 -9.58 1.46
C GLN A 133 -14.16 -8.34 0.73
N ARG A 134 -15.31 -7.80 1.14
CA ARG A 134 -15.85 -6.54 0.59
C ARG A 134 -14.84 -5.40 0.76
N LEU A 135 -14.27 -5.23 1.96
CA LEU A 135 -13.27 -4.19 2.22
C LEU A 135 -12.02 -4.35 1.36
N LYS A 136 -11.49 -5.58 1.20
CA LYS A 136 -10.34 -5.86 0.34
C LYS A 136 -10.64 -5.61 -1.14
N GLN A 137 -11.85 -5.91 -1.59
CA GLN A 137 -12.28 -5.59 -2.96
C GLN A 137 -12.38 -4.08 -3.18
N GLU A 138 -12.94 -3.33 -2.23
CA GLU A 138 -13.01 -1.87 -2.29
C GLU A 138 -11.62 -1.21 -2.30
N GLU A 139 -10.70 -1.71 -1.48
CA GLU A 139 -9.30 -1.27 -1.45
C GLU A 139 -8.61 -1.55 -2.81
N SER A 140 -8.75 -2.77 -3.34
CA SER A 140 -8.22 -3.12 -4.66
C SER A 140 -8.84 -2.27 -5.78
N TYR A 141 -10.15 -2.02 -5.72
CA TYR A 141 -10.86 -1.20 -6.70
C TYR A 141 -10.40 0.27 -6.65
N LYS A 142 -10.26 0.85 -5.46
CA LYS A 142 -9.72 2.21 -5.29
C LYS A 142 -8.32 2.33 -5.89
N ASN A 143 -7.43 1.39 -5.57
CA ASN A 143 -6.07 1.38 -6.10
C ASN A 143 -6.06 1.27 -7.64
N LYS A 144 -6.92 0.43 -8.22
CA LYS A 144 -7.08 0.31 -9.68
C LYS A 144 -7.66 1.58 -10.30
N LEU A 145 -8.68 2.19 -9.68
CA LEU A 145 -9.31 3.40 -10.17
C LEU A 145 -8.34 4.59 -10.12
N GLU A 146 -7.56 4.72 -9.06
CA GLU A 146 -6.52 5.73 -8.95
C GLU A 146 -5.46 5.55 -10.04
N TRP A 147 -4.99 4.31 -10.25
CA TRP A 147 -4.06 3.98 -11.33
C TRP A 147 -4.63 4.31 -12.73
N GLN A 148 -5.89 3.94 -12.99
CA GLN A 148 -6.57 4.23 -14.26
C GLN A 148 -6.81 5.72 -14.46
N THR A 149 -7.20 6.44 -13.42
CA THR A 149 -7.46 7.89 -13.45
C THR A 149 -6.18 8.65 -13.76
N ASN A 150 -5.08 8.30 -13.10
CA ASN A 150 -3.77 8.91 -13.36
C ASN A 150 -3.30 8.65 -14.80
N ARG A 151 -3.52 7.44 -15.33
CA ARG A 151 -3.21 7.11 -16.73
C ARG A 151 -4.11 7.87 -17.72
N TYR A 152 -5.40 8.01 -17.41
CA TYR A 152 -6.35 8.75 -18.25
C TYR A 152 -6.03 10.24 -18.27
N ILE A 153 -5.80 10.87 -17.11
CA ILE A 153 -5.36 12.27 -17.00
C ILE A 153 -4.07 12.49 -17.79
N SER A 154 -3.09 11.59 -17.65
CA SER A 154 -1.82 11.67 -18.41
C SER A 154 -2.04 11.61 -19.92
N LYS A 155 -2.97 10.76 -20.40
CA LYS A 155 -3.29 10.60 -21.83
C LYS A 155 -4.09 11.78 -22.38
N LEU A 156 -5.09 12.26 -21.64
CA LEU A 156 -5.90 13.42 -22.00
C LEU A 156 -5.01 14.66 -22.11
N ASN A 157 -4.10 14.85 -21.14
CA ASN A 157 -3.15 15.96 -21.15
C ASN A 157 -2.18 15.86 -22.33
N TYR A 158 -1.63 14.68 -22.64
CA TYR A 158 -0.81 14.50 -23.84
C TYR A 158 -1.54 14.91 -25.12
N THR A 159 -2.83 14.62 -25.21
CA THR A 159 -3.66 14.99 -26.36
C THR A 159 -3.86 16.51 -26.42
N ILE A 160 -4.21 17.15 -25.29
CA ILE A 160 -4.33 18.62 -25.16
C ILE A 160 -3.01 19.32 -25.52
N HIS A 161 -1.88 18.79 -25.06
CA HIS A 161 -0.56 19.33 -25.38
C HIS A 161 -0.18 19.15 -26.85
N THR A 162 -0.47 17.97 -27.43
CA THR A 162 -0.25 17.73 -28.86
C THR A 162 -1.03 18.74 -29.69
N ASP A 163 -2.27 19.02 -29.30
CA ASP A 163 -3.12 19.97 -30.02
C ASP A 163 -2.71 21.43 -29.75
N ALA A 164 -2.27 21.78 -28.53
CA ALA A 164 -1.73 23.11 -28.23
C ALA A 164 -0.44 23.40 -29.01
N ILE A 165 0.46 22.42 -29.16
CA ILE A 165 1.67 22.54 -29.98
C ILE A 165 1.30 22.69 -31.45
N LYS A 166 0.36 21.87 -31.97
CA LYS A 166 -0.14 22.03 -33.36
C LYS A 166 -0.72 23.44 -33.60
N ASN A 167 -1.45 23.97 -32.64
CA ASN A 167 -2.17 25.24 -32.77
C ASN A 167 -1.28 26.48 -32.55
N ASN A 168 -0.15 26.36 -31.84
CA ASN A 168 0.79 27.46 -31.61
C ASN A 168 2.03 27.44 -32.52
N LEU A 169 2.17 26.44 -33.40
CA LEU A 169 3.16 26.44 -34.48
C LEU A 169 2.58 27.15 -35.71
N ILE A 170 2.56 28.48 -35.70
CA ILE A 170 2.22 29.26 -36.90
C ILE A 170 3.47 29.34 -37.82
N THR A 171 3.37 28.67 -38.98
CA THR A 171 4.14 28.75 -40.26
C THR A 171 5.52 28.05 -40.40
N PRO A 172 5.91 27.51 -41.59
CA PRO A 172 5.17 26.92 -42.73
C PRO A 172 5.19 25.37 -42.69
N THR A 173 4.54 24.69 -43.65
CA THR A 173 4.39 23.21 -43.73
C THR A 173 5.70 22.45 -43.57
N LEU A 174 5.93 21.93 -42.35
CA LEU A 174 6.99 20.99 -42.04
C LEU A 174 6.63 19.60 -42.56
N THR A 175 7.63 18.87 -43.07
CA THR A 175 7.47 17.45 -43.43
C THR A 175 7.17 16.61 -42.18
N THR A 176 6.47 15.48 -42.33
CA THR A 176 6.10 14.57 -41.21
C THR A 176 7.32 14.15 -40.36
N THR A 177 8.50 14.08 -40.98
CA THR A 177 9.78 13.79 -40.33
C THR A 177 10.26 14.94 -39.43
N GLN A 178 10.13 16.20 -39.87
CA GLN A 178 10.47 17.39 -39.08
C GLN A 178 9.51 17.58 -37.89
N ILE A 179 8.23 17.24 -38.07
CA ILE A 179 7.24 17.17 -37.00
C ILE A 179 7.67 16.11 -35.97
N ARG A 180 7.98 14.88 -36.36
CA ARG A 180 8.47 13.85 -35.41
C ARG A 180 9.73 14.27 -34.65
N HIS A 181 10.68 14.95 -35.30
CA HIS A 181 11.91 15.43 -34.66
C HIS A 181 11.67 16.54 -33.63
N LYS A 182 10.85 17.55 -33.95
CA LYS A 182 10.55 18.66 -33.02
C LYS A 182 9.66 18.21 -31.84
N TYR A 183 8.80 17.22 -32.05
CA TYR A 183 7.98 16.64 -30.98
C TYR A 183 8.79 15.73 -30.05
N ALA A 184 9.77 14.99 -30.59
CA ALA A 184 10.74 14.26 -29.76
C ALA A 184 11.54 15.21 -28.87
N SER A 185 12.00 16.34 -29.39
CA SER A 185 12.77 17.33 -28.59
C SER A 185 11.97 17.96 -27.46
N GLU A 186 10.67 18.23 -27.63
CA GLU A 186 9.84 18.83 -26.57
C GLU A 186 9.47 17.85 -25.45
N ALA A 187 9.17 16.59 -25.81
CA ALA A 187 8.97 15.54 -24.82
C ALA A 187 10.28 15.23 -24.06
N ASP A 188 11.42 15.27 -24.76
CA ASP A 188 12.72 15.08 -24.16
C ASP A 188 13.13 16.24 -23.25
N ILE A 189 12.74 17.49 -23.50
CA ILE A 189 12.96 18.60 -22.53
C ILE A 189 12.33 18.27 -21.17
N LEU A 190 11.11 17.73 -21.16
CA LEU A 190 10.43 17.35 -19.92
C LEU A 190 11.09 16.16 -19.24
N ASN A 191 11.51 15.15 -20.03
CA ASN A 191 12.22 13.99 -19.51
C ASN A 191 13.59 14.38 -18.93
N MET A 192 14.31 15.28 -19.61
CA MET A 192 15.58 15.84 -19.16
C MET A 192 15.38 16.68 -17.89
N ALA A 193 14.34 17.51 -17.83
CA ALA A 193 14.04 18.33 -16.66
C ALA A 193 13.76 17.50 -15.40
N LEU A 194 13.08 16.35 -15.54
CA LEU A 194 12.69 15.53 -14.38
C LEU A 194 13.66 14.39 -14.06
N TYR A 195 14.14 13.67 -15.08
CA TYR A 195 14.92 12.44 -14.95
C TYR A 195 16.38 12.59 -15.38
N GLY A 196 16.75 13.71 -15.99
CA GLY A 196 18.12 13.94 -16.49
C GLY A 196 18.51 13.05 -17.67
N MET A 197 17.54 12.43 -18.36
CA MET A 197 17.79 11.59 -19.53
C MET A 197 16.63 11.66 -20.53
N THR A 198 16.95 11.46 -21.80
CA THR A 198 15.98 11.35 -22.91
C THR A 198 15.34 9.96 -22.94
N ALA A 199 14.24 9.82 -23.68
CA ALA A 199 13.59 8.53 -23.87
C ALA A 199 14.52 7.49 -24.54
N LYS A 200 15.40 7.95 -25.44
CA LYS A 200 16.40 7.10 -26.11
C LYS A 200 17.47 6.61 -25.13
N GLU A 201 18.00 7.50 -24.30
CA GLU A 201 18.99 7.15 -23.28
C GLU A 201 18.42 6.18 -22.24
N PHE A 202 17.16 6.37 -21.83
CA PHE A 202 16.47 5.43 -20.95
C PHE A 202 16.42 4.02 -21.54
N LYS A 203 16.00 3.89 -22.81
CA LYS A 203 15.90 2.59 -23.48
C LYS A 203 17.26 1.91 -23.67
N ASN A 204 18.31 2.70 -23.91
CA ASN A 204 19.68 2.19 -24.00
C ASN A 204 20.23 1.76 -22.64
N LYS A 205 19.89 2.48 -21.56
CA LYS A 205 20.38 2.21 -20.20
C LYS A 205 19.61 1.08 -19.50
N TYR A 206 18.35 0.89 -19.86
CA TYR A 206 17.46 -0.12 -19.27
C TYR A 206 16.73 -0.94 -20.36
N PRO A 207 17.47 -1.75 -21.15
CA PRO A 207 16.88 -2.49 -22.27
C PRO A 207 15.92 -3.60 -21.82
N GLU A 208 16.08 -4.11 -20.59
CA GLU A 208 15.26 -5.17 -20.00
C GLU A 208 13.91 -4.67 -19.46
N LYS A 209 13.74 -3.34 -19.29
CA LYS A 209 12.53 -2.77 -18.71
C LYS A 209 11.45 -2.60 -19.78
N GLU A 210 10.30 -3.22 -19.55
CA GLU A 210 9.13 -3.00 -20.40
C GLU A 210 8.57 -1.57 -20.23
N GLY A 211 8.04 -1.03 -21.33
CA GLY A 211 7.42 0.30 -21.35
C GLY A 211 8.40 1.47 -21.52
N ASN A 212 7.93 2.68 -21.20
CA ASN A 212 8.72 3.92 -21.29
C ASN A 212 9.06 4.50 -19.91
N LEU A 213 9.73 5.66 -19.87
CA LEU A 213 10.09 6.39 -18.63
C LEU A 213 8.88 6.58 -17.70
N ARG A 214 7.70 6.90 -18.23
CA ARG A 214 6.48 7.15 -17.45
C ARG A 214 5.91 5.88 -16.85
N ASP A 215 5.96 4.77 -17.59
CA ASP A 215 5.52 3.46 -17.08
C ASP A 215 6.41 2.97 -15.92
N ASN A 216 7.64 3.49 -15.83
CA ASN A 216 8.64 3.15 -14.83
C ASN A 216 8.86 4.26 -13.76
N SER A 217 7.98 5.25 -13.70
CA SER A 217 8.07 6.38 -12.76
C SER A 217 7.22 6.17 -11.51
N THR A 218 7.64 6.78 -10.39
CA THR A 218 6.80 6.82 -9.17
C THR A 218 5.62 7.76 -9.36
N ILE A 219 4.62 7.66 -8.48
CA ILE A 219 3.42 8.51 -8.50
C ILE A 219 3.82 9.98 -8.34
N GLU A 220 4.75 10.28 -7.44
CA GLU A 220 5.28 11.62 -7.21
C GLU A 220 5.94 12.18 -8.46
N GLN A 221 6.74 11.36 -9.15
CA GLN A 221 7.39 11.77 -10.40
C GLN A 221 6.35 12.04 -11.50
N LEU A 222 5.29 11.24 -11.60
CA LEU A 222 4.21 11.48 -12.56
C LEU A 222 3.43 12.78 -12.25
N MET A 223 3.23 13.12 -10.98
CA MET A 223 2.63 14.39 -10.58
C MET A 223 3.49 15.59 -10.96
N ILE A 224 4.80 15.55 -10.67
CA ILE A 224 5.73 16.61 -11.05
C ILE A 224 5.76 16.75 -12.58
N MET A 225 5.88 15.64 -13.30
CA MET A 225 5.87 15.61 -14.76
C MET A 225 4.62 16.30 -15.35
N ASN A 226 3.45 16.11 -14.73
CA ASN A 226 2.21 16.79 -15.15
C ASN A 226 2.32 18.31 -15.00
N ASN A 227 2.81 18.79 -13.85
CA ASN A 227 2.97 20.21 -13.61
C ASN A 227 4.00 20.84 -14.57
N LEU A 228 5.14 20.18 -14.80
CA LEU A 228 6.14 20.62 -15.77
C LEU A 228 5.57 20.74 -17.19
N GLN A 229 4.66 19.85 -17.59
CA GLN A 229 4.01 19.90 -18.89
C GLN A 229 3.13 21.16 -19.05
N ILE A 230 2.36 21.51 -18.02
CA ILE A 230 1.51 22.71 -18.01
C ILE A 230 2.37 23.96 -18.14
N LEU A 231 3.42 24.07 -17.31
CA LEU A 231 4.34 25.20 -17.32
C LEU A 231 5.08 25.31 -18.65
N ASN A 232 5.54 24.20 -19.22
CA ASN A 232 6.21 24.19 -20.52
C ASN A 232 5.30 24.71 -21.64
N ALA A 233 4.01 24.33 -21.62
CA ALA A 233 3.03 24.79 -22.59
C ALA A 233 2.77 26.30 -22.50
N ASP A 234 2.73 26.84 -21.29
CA ASP A 234 2.60 28.28 -21.07
C ASP A 234 3.85 29.07 -21.53
N MET A 235 5.03 28.55 -21.22
CA MET A 235 6.30 29.14 -21.69
C MET A 235 6.46 29.08 -23.21
N LEU A 236 5.93 28.03 -23.86
CA LEU A 236 5.85 27.95 -25.32
C LEU A 236 4.95 29.04 -25.91
N LYS A 237 3.79 29.32 -25.29
CA LYS A 237 2.91 30.43 -25.69
C LYS A 237 3.59 31.79 -25.56
N SER A 238 4.40 31.93 -24.52
CA SER A 238 5.16 33.15 -24.24
C SER A 238 6.44 33.27 -25.07
N GLY A 239 6.73 32.34 -25.99
CA GLY A 239 7.88 32.41 -26.88
C GLY A 239 9.24 32.16 -26.21
N VAL A 240 9.27 31.53 -25.03
CA VAL A 240 10.51 31.28 -24.28
C VAL A 240 11.35 30.19 -24.97
N SER A 241 12.67 30.40 -25.09
CA SER A 241 13.58 29.44 -25.74
C SER A 241 13.61 28.09 -25.00
N SER A 242 13.94 27.02 -25.72
CA SER A 242 14.03 25.68 -25.15
C SER A 242 15.09 25.56 -24.05
N GLU A 243 16.23 26.25 -24.15
CA GLU A 243 17.27 26.19 -23.11
C GLU A 243 16.78 26.78 -21.79
N ILE A 244 16.14 27.96 -21.86
CA ILE A 244 15.61 28.67 -20.68
C ILE A 244 14.47 27.85 -20.05
N ARG A 245 13.59 27.27 -20.89
CA ARG A 245 12.52 26.39 -20.40
C ARG A 245 13.07 25.18 -19.68
N LEU A 246 14.06 24.48 -20.24
CA LEU A 246 14.66 23.30 -19.62
C LEU A 246 15.24 23.62 -18.24
N GLN A 247 16.01 24.69 -18.11
CA GLN A 247 16.59 25.13 -16.84
C GLN A 247 15.51 25.41 -15.80
N LYS A 248 14.51 26.22 -16.16
CA LYS A 248 13.43 26.61 -15.26
C LYS A 248 12.54 25.43 -14.86
N LEU A 249 12.27 24.51 -15.79
CA LEU A 249 11.52 23.28 -15.50
C LEU A 249 12.30 22.36 -14.57
N ASN A 250 13.62 22.24 -14.75
CA ASN A 250 14.46 21.42 -13.88
C ASN A 250 14.53 21.99 -12.46
N GLU A 251 14.69 23.32 -12.31
CA GLU A 251 14.64 23.99 -11.00
C GLU A 251 13.31 23.70 -10.27
N ILE A 252 12.19 23.87 -10.97
CA ILE A 252 10.85 23.60 -10.43
C ILE A 252 10.67 22.11 -10.10
N ALA A 253 11.21 21.22 -10.93
CA ALA A 253 11.18 19.78 -10.68
C ALA A 253 11.94 19.43 -9.39
N ILE A 254 13.13 19.99 -9.19
CA ILE A 254 13.95 19.81 -7.99
C ILE A 254 13.24 20.36 -6.75
N GLU A 255 12.65 21.56 -6.85
CA GLU A 255 11.89 22.16 -5.75
C GLU A 255 10.70 21.27 -5.34
N GLN A 256 9.92 20.81 -6.30
CA GLN A 256 8.77 19.94 -6.04
C GLN A 256 9.19 18.57 -5.50
N GLN A 257 10.28 17.99 -6.01
CA GLN A 257 10.85 16.76 -5.44
C GLN A 257 11.25 16.98 -3.99
N ASN A 258 11.93 18.08 -3.67
CA ASN A 258 12.35 18.39 -2.30
C ASN A 258 11.16 18.61 -1.36
N ILE A 259 10.10 19.27 -1.81
CA ILE A 259 8.87 19.46 -1.04
C ILE A 259 8.18 18.11 -0.79
N LEU A 260 8.04 17.28 -1.83
CA LEU A 260 7.44 15.96 -1.70
C LEU A 260 8.27 15.05 -0.80
N ILE A 261 9.60 15.08 -0.91
CA ILE A 261 10.52 14.34 -0.03
C ILE A 261 10.41 14.85 1.41
N LYS A 262 10.36 16.16 1.65
CA LYS A 262 10.28 16.74 3.01
C LYS A 262 8.93 16.46 3.68
N ASN A 263 7.84 16.48 2.90
CA ASN A 263 6.50 16.16 3.41
C ASN A 263 6.32 14.64 3.59
N ASN A 264 6.80 13.83 2.64
CA ASN A 264 6.83 12.38 2.76
C ASN A 264 7.85 11.91 3.79
N GLN A 265 8.87 12.69 4.18
CA GLN A 265 9.76 12.36 5.27
C GLN A 265 9.03 12.31 6.61
N LYS A 266 7.97 13.09 6.82
CA LYS A 266 7.13 13.00 8.02
C LYS A 266 6.35 11.69 8.03
N ALA A 267 5.74 11.32 6.89
CA ALA A 267 5.06 10.05 6.71
C ALA A 267 6.02 8.83 6.75
N LEU A 268 7.23 8.96 6.19
CA LEU A 268 8.30 7.96 6.20
C LEU A 268 8.98 7.86 7.57
N GLN A 269 9.06 8.94 8.35
CA GLN A 269 9.51 8.91 9.74
C GLN A 269 8.46 8.24 10.63
N GLU A 270 7.17 8.44 10.36
CA GLU A 270 6.10 7.66 10.99
C GLU A 270 6.15 6.18 10.59
N LEU A 271 6.45 5.86 9.32
CA LEU A 271 6.69 4.49 8.85
C LEU A 271 7.98 3.87 9.41
N LYS A 272 9.03 4.66 9.64
CA LYS A 272 10.29 4.19 10.26
C LYS A 272 10.17 3.99 11.77
N LYS A 273 9.22 4.65 12.43
CA LYS A 273 8.83 4.36 13.82
C LYS A 273 7.97 3.08 13.93
N LEU A 274 7.57 2.50 12.80
CA LEU A 274 6.88 1.21 12.71
C LEU A 274 7.85 0.05 12.37
N LYS A 275 9.17 0.27 12.47
CA LYS A 275 10.19 -0.78 12.58
C LYS A 275 10.70 -0.83 14.02
#